data_AF-A0AB39VCS5-F1
#
_entry.id   AF-A0AB39VCS5-F1
#
_cell.length_a   1.000
_cell.length_b   1.000
_cell.length_c   1.000
_cell.angle_alpha   90.00
_cell.angle_beta   90.00
_cell.angle_gamma   90.00
#
_symmetry.space_group_name_H-M   'P 1'
#
loop_
_entity.id
_entity.type
_entity.pdbx_description
1 polymer ?
#
loop_
_entity_poly.entity_id
_entity_poly.type
_entity_poly.pdbx_seq_one_letter_code
_entity_poly.pdbx_strand_id
1 'polypeptide(L)' 'MKKIIVLIVSAVLIVSCSYFEGADRQIRERGIECRYNKRGGVENCRLGEN' A
#
# COMPACT_ATOMS: atom_id res chain seq x y z
N MET A 1 -24.40 -17.85 17.30
CA MET A 1 -23.02 -17.95 16.77
C MET A 1 -22.84 -17.34 15.37
N LYS A 2 -23.70 -17.63 14.39
CA LYS A 2 -23.57 -17.13 13.00
C LYS A 2 -23.45 -15.59 12.89
N LYS A 3 -24.17 -14.84 13.72
CA LYS A 3 -24.08 -13.36 13.78
C LYS A 3 -22.70 -12.85 14.21
N ILE A 4 -22.03 -13.55 15.12
CA ILE A 4 -20.69 -13.16 15.61
C ILE A 4 -19.64 -13.38 14.52
N ILE A 5 -19.75 -14.50 13.78
CA ILE A 5 -18.86 -14.80 12.66
C ILE A 5 -18.99 -13.73 11.56
N VAL A 6 -20.23 -13.32 11.23
CA VAL A 6 -20.48 -12.25 10.25
C VAL A 6 -19.85 -10.93 10.69
N LEU A 7 -19.97 -10.57 11.97
CA LEU A 7 -19.36 -9.35 12.51
C LEU A 7 -17.84 -9.36 12.38
N ILE A 8 -17.20 -10.47 12.74
CA ILE A 8 -15.74 -10.62 12.62
C ILE A 8 -15.29 -10.49 11.16
N VAL A 9 -15.97 -11.17 10.23
CA VAL A 9 -15.64 -11.10 8.80
C VAL A 9 -15.81 -9.67 8.27
N SER A 10 -16.88 -8.97 8.63
CA SER A 10 -17.06 -7.57 8.21
C SER A 10 -15.97 -6.64 8.76
N ALA A 11 -15.53 -6.83 10.01
CA ALA A 11 -14.48 -6.02 10.60
C ALA A 11 -13.13 -6.23 9.90
N VAL A 12 -12.79 -7.47 9.57
CA VAL A 12 -11.56 -7.79 8.81
C VAL A 12 -11.59 -7.15 7.42
N LEU A 13 -12.71 -7.24 6.70
CA LEU A 13 -12.85 -6.65 5.37
C LEU A 13 -12.69 -5.12 5.39
N ILE A 14 -13.26 -4.44 6.39
CA ILE A 14 -13.15 -2.98 6.52
C ILE A 14 -11.68 -2.58 6.76
N VAL A 15 -10.99 -3.26 7.67
CA VAL A 15 -9.57 -2.97 7.99
C VAL A 15 -8.67 -3.21 6.78
N SER A 16 -8.90 -4.29 6.02
CA SER A 16 -8.13 -4.60 4.82
C SER A 16 -8.31 -3.54 3.72
N CYS A 17 -9.52 -3.00 3.53
CA CYS A 17 -9.76 -1.93 2.57
C CYS A 17 -9.08 -0.61 2.97
N SER A 18 -9.10 -0.27 4.26
CA SER A 18 -8.43 0.94 4.77
C SER A 18 -6.90 0.87 4.65
N TYR A 19 -6.32 -0.32 4.85
CA TYR A 19 -4.88 -0.56 4.67
C TYR A 19 -4.44 -0.39 3.21
N PHE A 20 -5.27 -0.88 2.27
CA PHE A 20 -4.98 -0.77 0.85
C PHE A 20 -5.01 0.69 0.38
N GLU A 21 -6.03 1.47 0.78
CA GLU A 21 -6.06 2.91 0.51
C GLU A 21 -4.88 3.65 1.16
N GLY A 22 -4.44 3.25 2.35
CA GLY A 22 -3.28 3.86 3.02
C GLY A 22 -1.95 3.59 2.30
N ALA A 23 -1.79 2.42 1.69
CA ALA A 23 -0.62 2.10 0.86
C ALA A 23 -0.63 2.89 -0.45
N ASP A 24 -1.77 2.98 -1.12
CA ASP A 24 -1.94 3.79 -2.33
C ASP A 24 -1.75 5.28 -2.08
N ARG A 25 -2.24 5.80 -0.95
CA ARG A 25 -2.01 7.19 -0.54
C ARG A 25 -0.54 7.47 -0.26
N GLN A 26 0.18 6.56 0.40
CA GLN A 26 1.62 6.72 0.60
C GLN A 26 2.40 6.78 -0.72
N ILE A 27 1.99 5.99 -1.73
CA ILE A 27 2.60 6.02 -3.07
C ILE A 27 2.24 7.32 -3.80
N ARG A 28 0.97 7.78 -3.74
CA ARG A 28 0.54 9.02 -4.41
C ARG A 28 1.11 10.28 -3.76
N GLU A 29 1.23 10.32 -2.45
CA GLU A 29 1.67 11.51 -1.70
C GLU A 29 3.19 11.61 -1.62
N ARG A 30 3.90 10.50 -1.41
CA ARG A 30 5.36 10.52 -1.33
C ARG A 30 6.06 10.31 -2.68
N GLY A 31 5.34 9.77 -3.67
CA GLY A 31 5.90 9.42 -4.97
C GLY A 31 6.79 8.18 -4.93
N ILE A 32 7.19 7.69 -6.11
CA ILE A 32 8.18 6.61 -6.27
C ILE A 32 9.46 7.23 -6.79
N GLU A 33 10.55 7.08 -6.04
CA GLU A 33 11.88 7.46 -6.49
C GLU A 33 12.58 6.24 -7.09
N CYS A 34 12.80 6.28 -8.40
CA CYS A 34 13.61 5.29 -9.09
C CYS A 34 15.01 5.85 -9.38
N ARG A 35 16.04 5.12 -8.94
CA ARG A 35 17.43 5.37 -9.28
C ARG A 35 17.80 4.61 -10.54
N TYR A 36 18.38 5.31 -11.50
CA TYR A 36 18.77 4.76 -12.80
C TYR A 36 20.30 4.68 -12.89
N ASN A 37 20.81 3.61 -13.49
CA ASN A 37 22.22 3.48 -13.81
C ASN A 37 22.62 4.36 -14.99
N LYS A 38 23.93 4.46 -15.24
CA LYS A 38 24.49 5.22 -16.38
C LYS A 38 24.08 4.70 -17.76
N ARG A 39 23.45 3.52 -17.85
CA ARG A 39 22.92 2.91 -19.08
C ARG A 39 21.40 3.06 -19.22
N GLY A 40 20.75 3.81 -18.32
CA GLY A 40 19.30 4.04 -18.32
C GLY A 40 18.46 2.89 -17.73
N GLY A 41 19.08 1.85 -17.17
CA GLY A 41 18.38 0.78 -16.48
C GLY A 41 18.01 1.16 -15.04
N VAL A 42 16.84 0.74 -14.58
CA VAL A 42 16.42 0.92 -13.18
C VAL A 42 17.30 0.07 -12.27
N GLU A 43 17.99 0.69 -11.32
CA GLU A 43 18.75 0.00 -10.27
C GLU A 43 17.88 -0.29 -9.05
N ASN A 44 17.10 0.70 -8.61
CA ASN A 44 16.25 0.54 -7.43
C ASN A 44 15.09 1.54 -7.48
N CYS A 45 13.89 1.11 -7.12
CA CYS A 45 12.75 2.00 -6.90
C CYS A 45 12.31 1.86 -5.44
N ARG A 46 12.20 2.99 -4.74
CA ARG A 46 11.70 3.05 -3.38
C ARG A 46 10.52 4.01 -3.32
N LEU A 47 9.63 3.82 -2.34
CA LEU A 47 8.73 4.91 -1.98
C LEU A 47 9.58 6.10 -1.55
N GLY A 48 9.24 7.30 -2.04
CA GLY A 48 9.82 8.52 -1.54
C GLY A 48 9.64 8.53 -0.02
N GLU A 49 10.72 8.75 0.72
CA GLU A 49 10.67 8.97 2.15
C GLU A 49 11.06 10.42 2.30
N ASN A 50 10.04 11.27 2.48
CA ASN A 50 10.23 12.71 2.68
C ASN A 50 10.72 12.95 4.11
#